data_AF-A0AAW1SHW5-F1
#
_entry.id   AF-A0AAW1SHW5-F1
#
_cell.length_a   1.000
_cell.length_b   1.000
_cell.length_c   1.000
_cell.angle_alpha   90.00
_cell.angle_beta   90.00
_cell.angle_gamma   90.00
#
_symmetry.space_group_name_H-M   'P 1'
#
loop_
_entity.id
_entity.type
_entity.pdbx_description
1 polymer ?
#
loop_
_entity_poly.entity_id
_entity_poly.type
_entity_poly.pdbx_seq_one_letter_code
_entity_poly.pdbx_strand_id
1 'polypeptide(L)'
;MGTPRVVSVADTKTKLKQAQKQLKNLEWENEVLQQRQIQAQGERDSLFGRFETSLHEAQQKGNLQIQLLERRITALASSLEQRDAQLAETVLLAGLDPAATQATKLKMEELMTAKNGAIRQLQYDITKVSKAHNDLIRVYEAKLEEFGIPAEEMGFRPLFTHTTAGPAGLVVGA
;
A
#
# COMPACT_ATOMS: atom_id res chain seq x y z
N MET A 1 -22.78 80.12 -12.62
CA MET A 1 -22.80 79.88 -14.07
C MET A 1 -21.60 78.99 -14.40
N GLY A 2 -21.78 77.67 -14.29
CA GLY A 2 -20.71 76.69 -14.55
C GLY A 2 -20.50 76.55 -16.05
N THR A 3 -19.29 76.80 -16.53
CA THR A 3 -18.92 76.62 -17.93
C THR A 3 -18.98 75.12 -18.28
N PRO A 4 -19.67 74.74 -19.38
CA PRO A 4 -19.68 73.34 -19.80
C PRO A 4 -18.26 72.97 -20.24
N ARG A 5 -17.70 71.95 -19.60
CA ARG A 5 -16.39 71.38 -19.93
C ARG A 5 -16.48 70.71 -21.30
N VAL A 6 -16.20 71.45 -22.37
CA VAL A 6 -16.20 70.91 -23.73
C VAL A 6 -15.00 69.99 -23.86
N VAL A 7 -15.24 68.68 -23.76
CA VAL A 7 -14.21 67.66 -23.99
C VAL A 7 -13.83 67.70 -25.47
N SER A 8 -12.55 67.88 -25.76
CA SER A 8 -12.04 67.93 -27.13
C SER A 8 -12.30 66.60 -27.85
N VAL A 9 -12.72 66.67 -29.13
CA VAL A 9 -12.92 65.49 -29.99
C VAL A 9 -11.64 64.65 -30.10
N ALA A 10 -10.46 65.25 -29.95
CA ALA A 10 -9.20 64.52 -29.91
C ALA A 10 -9.09 63.64 -28.65
N ASP A 11 -9.50 64.16 -27.48
CA ASP A 11 -9.46 63.45 -26.20
C ASP A 11 -10.48 62.31 -26.13
N THR A 12 -11.64 62.47 -26.76
CA THR A 12 -12.61 61.37 -26.88
C THR A 12 -12.10 60.28 -27.81
N LYS A 13 -11.40 60.64 -28.89
CA LYS A 13 -10.82 59.70 -29.86
C LYS A 13 -9.66 58.89 -29.27
N THR A 14 -8.82 59.49 -28.42
CA THR A 14 -7.76 58.77 -27.70
C THR A 14 -8.34 57.80 -26.67
N LYS A 15 -9.33 58.23 -25.89
CA LYS A 15 -10.06 57.36 -24.94
C LYS A 15 -10.76 56.20 -25.64
N LEU A 16 -11.40 56.45 -26.79
CA LEU A 16 -12.03 55.40 -27.58
C LEU A 16 -11.02 54.35 -28.06
N LYS A 17 -9.86 54.77 -28.57
CA LYS A 17 -8.78 53.84 -28.98
C LYS A 17 -8.26 53.01 -27.80
N GLN A 18 -8.10 53.63 -26.63
CA GLN A 18 -7.66 52.94 -25.43
C GLN A 18 -8.69 51.91 -24.96
N ALA A 19 -9.97 52.28 -24.95
CA ALA A 19 -11.08 51.38 -24.63
C ALA A 19 -11.17 50.22 -25.63
N GLN A 20 -11.00 50.46 -26.93
CA GLN A 20 -10.97 49.42 -27.95
C GLN A 20 -9.81 48.43 -27.76
N LYS A 21 -8.63 48.92 -27.37
CA LYS A 21 -7.49 48.06 -27.06
C LYS A 21 -7.76 47.21 -25.81
N GLN A 22 -8.32 47.81 -24.77
CA GLN A 22 -8.70 47.09 -23.55
C GLN A 22 -9.77 46.02 -23.83
N LEU A 23 -10.78 46.34 -24.65
CA LEU A 23 -11.82 45.39 -25.05
C LEU A 23 -11.21 44.16 -25.74
N LYS A 24 -10.34 44.37 -26.74
CA LYS A 24 -9.66 43.27 -27.44
C LYS A 24 -8.79 42.42 -26.52
N ASN A 25 -8.08 43.04 -25.58
CA ASN A 25 -7.28 42.31 -24.60
C ASN A 25 -8.16 41.46 -23.68
N LEU A 26 -9.27 42.02 -23.18
CA LEU A 26 -10.21 41.31 -22.33
C LEU A 26 -10.92 40.17 -23.07
N GLU A 27 -11.27 40.35 -24.35
CA GLU A 27 -11.83 39.30 -25.19
C GLU A 27 -10.86 38.12 -25.32
N TRP A 28 -9.59 38.39 -25.61
CA TRP A 28 -8.56 37.36 -25.70
C TRP A 28 -8.31 36.67 -24.36
N GLU A 29 -8.22 37.41 -23.26
CA GLU A 29 -8.07 36.84 -21.91
C GLU A 29 -9.26 35.94 -21.56
N ASN A 30 -10.48 36.35 -21.92
CA ASN A 30 -11.68 35.56 -21.70
C ASN A 30 -11.65 34.25 -22.49
N GLU A 31 -11.28 34.28 -23.78
CA GLU A 31 -11.13 33.06 -24.59
C GLU A 31 -10.10 32.09 -23.99
N VAL A 32 -8.94 32.60 -23.55
CA VAL A 32 -7.91 31.78 -22.91
C VAL A 32 -8.41 31.16 -21.60
N LEU A 33 -9.14 31.93 -20.79
CA LEU A 33 -9.72 31.43 -19.54
C LEU A 33 -10.79 30.38 -19.78
N GLN A 34 -11.65 30.56 -20.79
CA GLN A 34 -12.66 29.57 -21.17
C GLN A 34 -12.02 28.24 -21.60
N GLN A 35 -10.97 28.29 -22.43
CA GLN A 35 -10.26 27.08 -22.84
C GLN A 35 -9.63 26.35 -21.64
N ARG A 36 -9.00 27.08 -20.73
CA ARG A 36 -8.43 26.51 -19.49
C ARG A 36 -9.50 25.90 -18.60
N GLN A 37 -10.66 26.54 -18.49
CA GLN A 37 -11.78 26.03 -17.72
C GLN A 37 -12.29 24.70 -18.29
N ILE A 38 -12.44 24.60 -19.61
CA ILE A 38 -12.87 23.36 -20.28
C ILE A 38 -11.85 22.25 -20.03
N GLN A 39 -10.55 22.55 -20.16
CA GLN A 39 -9.50 21.58 -19.89
C GLN A 39 -9.54 21.09 -18.44
N ALA A 40 -9.61 22.01 -17.47
CA ALA A 40 -9.66 21.68 -16.05
C ALA A 40 -10.90 20.85 -15.69
N GLN A 41 -12.04 21.12 -16.32
CA GLN A 41 -13.26 20.32 -16.17
C GLN A 41 -13.06 18.89 -16.71
N GLY A 42 -12.47 18.75 -17.90
CA GLY A 42 -12.15 17.44 -18.47
C GLY A 42 -11.19 16.62 -17.61
N GLU A 43 -10.15 17.26 -17.06
CA GLU A 43 -9.20 16.63 -16.13
C GLU A 43 -9.90 16.19 -14.84
N ARG A 44 -10.75 17.03 -14.26
CA ARG A 44 -11.56 16.70 -13.08
C ARG A 44 -12.45 15.49 -13.34
N ASP A 45 -13.17 15.49 -14.45
CA ASP A 45 -14.14 14.44 -14.77
C ASP A 45 -13.42 13.11 -15.05
N SER A 46 -12.26 13.14 -15.71
CA SER A 46 -11.39 11.98 -15.89
C SER A 46 -10.87 11.43 -14.55
N LEU A 47 -10.39 12.31 -13.66
CA LEU A 47 -9.94 11.92 -12.33
C LEU A 47 -11.07 11.29 -11.52
N PHE A 48 -12.27 11.85 -11.59
CA PHE A 48 -13.44 11.32 -10.89
C PHE A 48 -13.80 9.91 -11.38
N GLY A 49 -13.88 9.70 -12.70
CA GLY A 49 -14.14 8.38 -13.26
C GLY A 49 -13.08 7.33 -12.91
N ARG A 50 -11.79 7.73 -12.90
CA ARG A 50 -10.69 6.86 -12.46
C ARG A 50 -10.79 6.53 -10.97
N PHE A 51 -11.18 7.49 -10.14
CA PHE A 51 -11.39 7.30 -8.71
C PHE A 51 -12.52 6.30 -8.45
N GLU A 52 -13.69 6.48 -9.06
CA GLU A 52 -14.82 5.54 -8.91
C GLU A 52 -14.46 4.12 -9.34
N THR A 53 -13.77 3.99 -10.49
CA THR A 53 -13.30 2.69 -10.98
C THR A 53 -12.35 2.03 -9.98
N SER A 54 -11.33 2.76 -9.52
CA SER A 54 -10.33 2.24 -8.58
C SER A 54 -10.94 1.87 -7.24
N LEU A 55 -11.91 2.67 -6.77
CA LEU A 55 -12.66 2.39 -5.55
C LEU A 55 -13.46 1.10 -5.67
N HIS A 56 -14.19 0.93 -6.77
CA HIS A 56 -15.00 -0.27 -6.99
C HIS A 56 -14.13 -1.52 -7.11
N GLU A 57 -13.01 -1.44 -7.84
CA GLU A 57 -12.06 -2.55 -7.94
C GLU A 57 -11.47 -2.95 -6.58
N ALA A 58 -11.09 -1.98 -5.76
CA ALA A 58 -10.55 -2.24 -4.42
C ALA A 58 -11.61 -2.90 -3.52
N GLN A 59 -12.85 -2.42 -3.57
CA GLN A 59 -13.98 -3.00 -2.84
C GLN A 59 -14.28 -4.43 -3.31
N GLN A 60 -14.34 -4.66 -4.63
CA GLN A 60 -14.61 -5.99 -5.18
C GLN A 60 -13.54 -7.00 -4.76
N LYS A 61 -12.25 -6.63 -4.87
CA LYS A 61 -11.14 -7.48 -4.44
C LYS A 61 -11.22 -7.81 -2.95
N GLY A 62 -11.49 -6.80 -2.11
CA GLY A 62 -11.67 -7.00 -0.67
C GLY A 62 -12.84 -7.93 -0.35
N ASN A 63 -14.00 -7.69 -0.97
CA ASN A 63 -15.20 -8.50 -0.76
C ASN A 63 -15.00 -9.96 -1.19
N LEU A 64 -14.34 -10.20 -2.32
CA LEU A 64 -14.01 -11.56 -2.77
C LEU A 64 -13.08 -12.28 -1.79
N GLN A 65 -12.08 -11.58 -1.25
CA GLN A 65 -11.18 -12.15 -0.23
C GLN A 65 -11.94 -12.49 1.05
N ILE A 66 -12.82 -11.60 1.51
CA ILE A 66 -13.65 -11.83 2.70
C ILE A 66 -14.54 -13.06 2.49
N GLN A 67 -15.27 -13.13 1.37
CA GLN A 67 -16.14 -14.27 1.05
C GLN A 67 -15.37 -15.59 0.97
N LEU A 68 -14.16 -15.58 0.39
CA LEU A 68 -13.32 -16.77 0.32
C LEU A 68 -12.89 -17.22 1.72
N LEU A 69 -12.49 -16.29 2.58
CA LEU A 69 -12.10 -16.57 3.96
C LEU A 69 -13.28 -17.11 4.77
N GLU A 70 -14.47 -16.52 4.65
CA GLU A 70 -15.69 -17.00 5.28
C GLU A 70 -16.01 -18.44 4.87
N ARG A 71 -15.99 -18.74 3.56
CA ARG A 71 -16.21 -20.11 3.06
C ARG A 71 -15.17 -21.09 3.60
N ARG A 72 -13.91 -20.67 3.69
CA ARG A 72 -12.83 -21.50 4.25
C ARG A 72 -13.05 -21.76 5.74
N ILE A 73 -13.47 -20.76 6.50
CA ILE A 73 -13.82 -20.91 7.92
C ILE A 73 -14.95 -21.92 8.07
N THR A 74 -16.04 -21.78 7.32
CA THR A 74 -17.19 -22.69 7.37
C THR A 74 -16.80 -24.13 7.01
N ALA A 75 -16.00 -24.31 5.95
CA ALA A 75 -15.53 -25.63 5.54
C ALA A 75 -14.62 -26.29 6.60
N LEU A 76 -13.72 -25.52 7.21
CA LEU A 76 -12.87 -26.01 8.30
C LEU A 76 -13.67 -26.35 9.55
N ALA A 77 -14.67 -25.54 9.91
CA ALA A 77 -15.56 -25.81 11.04
C ALA A 77 -16.35 -27.12 10.84
N SER A 78 -16.96 -27.30 9.67
CA SER A 78 -17.67 -28.54 9.33
C SER A 78 -16.75 -29.77 9.33
N SER A 79 -15.53 -29.62 8.81
CA SER A 79 -14.54 -30.71 8.87
C SER A 79 -14.11 -31.01 10.30
N LEU A 80 -14.01 -30.01 11.17
CA LEU A 80 -13.66 -30.21 12.58
C LEU A 80 -14.77 -30.98 13.30
N GLU A 81 -16.03 -30.54 13.15
CA GLU A 81 -17.20 -31.21 13.72
C GLU A 81 -17.29 -32.68 13.28
N GLN A 82 -17.08 -32.95 11.99
CA GLN A 82 -17.08 -34.32 11.47
C GLN A 82 -15.96 -35.17 12.11
N ARG A 83 -14.77 -34.60 12.28
CA ARG A 83 -13.63 -35.32 12.87
C ARG A 83 -13.83 -35.56 14.37
N ASP A 84 -14.37 -34.59 15.10
CA ASP A 84 -14.69 -34.77 16.52
C ASP A 84 -15.75 -35.85 16.73
N ALA A 85 -16.79 -35.90 15.88
CA ALA A 85 -17.78 -36.98 15.91
C ALA A 85 -17.17 -38.36 15.63
N GLN A 86 -16.32 -38.46 14.60
CA GLN A 86 -15.60 -39.69 14.26
C GLN A 86 -14.67 -40.12 15.41
N LEU A 87 -13.95 -39.19 16.04
CA LEU A 87 -13.10 -39.48 17.18
C LEU A 87 -13.91 -40.00 18.37
N ALA A 88 -15.03 -39.36 18.70
CA ALA A 88 -15.90 -39.80 19.79
C ALA A 88 -16.40 -41.24 19.56
N GLU A 89 -16.83 -41.57 18.34
CA GLU A 89 -17.25 -42.92 17.99
C GLU A 89 -16.11 -43.94 18.12
N THR A 90 -14.91 -43.61 17.63
CA THR A 90 -13.75 -44.52 17.73
C THR A 90 -13.32 -44.78 19.17
N VAL A 91 -13.40 -43.78 20.05
CA VAL A 91 -13.10 -43.93 21.49
C VAL A 91 -14.08 -44.89 22.14
N LEU A 92 -15.37 -44.76 21.83
CA LEU A 92 -16.41 -45.66 22.34
C LEU A 92 -16.22 -47.09 21.84
N LEU A 93 -15.99 -47.29 20.54
CA LEU A 93 -15.83 -48.62 19.93
C LEU A 93 -14.56 -49.34 20.40
N ALA A 94 -13.47 -48.61 20.61
CA ALA A 94 -12.21 -49.18 21.06
C ALA A 94 -12.18 -49.43 22.58
N GLY A 95 -13.21 -49.03 23.32
CA GLY A 95 -13.27 -49.16 24.78
C GLY A 95 -12.17 -48.37 25.49
N LEU A 96 -11.68 -47.29 24.88
CA LEU A 96 -10.64 -46.46 25.47
C LEU A 96 -11.22 -45.63 26.61
N ASP A 97 -10.46 -45.46 27.69
CA ASP A 97 -10.84 -44.55 28.77
C ASP A 97 -10.93 -43.10 28.22
N PRO A 98 -12.12 -42.47 28.28
CA PRO A 98 -12.30 -41.10 27.82
C PRO A 98 -11.42 -40.10 28.58
N ALA A 99 -11.15 -40.35 29.86
CA ALA A 99 -10.35 -39.44 30.69
C ALA A 99 -8.87 -39.48 30.27
N ALA A 100 -8.28 -40.67 30.09
CA ALA A 100 -6.94 -40.82 29.56
C ALA A 100 -6.79 -40.27 28.13
N THR A 101 -7.80 -40.46 27.28
CA THR A 101 -7.80 -39.95 25.89
C THR A 101 -7.85 -38.42 25.87
N GLN A 102 -8.67 -37.80 26.73
CA GLN A 102 -8.72 -36.35 26.84
C GLN A 102 -7.40 -35.76 27.37
N ALA A 103 -6.78 -36.41 28.36
CA ALA A 103 -5.49 -35.97 28.89
C ALA A 103 -4.36 -36.03 27.84
N THR A 104 -4.35 -37.07 27.00
CA THR A 104 -3.39 -37.17 25.89
C THR A 104 -3.66 -36.16 24.78
N LYS A 105 -4.92 -35.87 24.46
CA LYS A 105 -5.31 -34.79 23.52
C LYS A 105 -4.76 -33.44 23.98
N LEU A 106 -5.00 -33.05 25.23
CA LEU A 106 -4.50 -31.78 25.79
C LEU A 106 -2.97 -31.67 25.72
N LYS A 107 -2.26 -32.74 26.09
CA LYS A 107 -0.79 -32.77 26.01
C LYS A 107 -0.29 -32.61 24.56
N MET A 108 -1.00 -33.20 23.61
CA MET A 108 -0.67 -33.04 22.18
C MET A 108 -0.93 -31.60 21.70
N GLU A 109 -2.02 -30.96 22.14
CA GLU A 109 -2.32 -29.56 21.83
C GLU A 109 -1.25 -28.60 22.37
N GLU A 110 -0.77 -28.82 23.60
CA GLU A 110 0.34 -28.06 24.19
C GLU A 110 1.63 -28.22 23.39
N LEU A 111 1.99 -29.45 23.01
CA LEU A 111 3.18 -29.73 22.20
C LEU A 111 3.10 -29.10 20.81
N MET A 112 1.93 -29.17 20.16
CA MET A 112 1.70 -28.53 18.87
C MET A 112 1.80 -27.01 18.97
N THR A 113 1.27 -26.42 20.04
CA THR A 113 1.38 -24.98 20.31
C THR A 113 2.85 -24.57 20.49
N ALA A 114 3.61 -25.32 21.30
CA ALA A 114 5.03 -25.07 21.51
C ALA A 114 5.84 -25.17 20.21
N LYS A 115 5.62 -26.21 19.40
CA LYS A 115 6.29 -26.39 18.11
C LYS A 115 5.94 -25.29 17.12
N ASN A 116 4.68 -24.90 17.01
CA ASN A 116 4.24 -23.79 16.16
C ASN A 116 4.87 -22.46 16.62
N GLY A 117 4.99 -22.24 17.94
CA GLY A 117 5.73 -21.12 18.49
C GLY A 117 7.20 -21.11 18.06
N ALA A 118 7.89 -22.25 18.18
CA ALA A 118 9.28 -22.39 17.75
C ALA A 118 9.45 -22.14 16.24
N ILE A 119 8.53 -22.63 15.40
CA ILE A 119 8.54 -22.35 13.95
C ILE A 119 8.45 -20.85 13.69
N ARG A 120 7.54 -20.13 14.35
CA ARG A 120 7.39 -18.67 14.19
C ARG A 120 8.66 -17.94 14.64
N GLN A 121 9.26 -18.36 15.74
CA GLN A 121 10.50 -17.77 16.23
C GLN A 121 11.66 -17.97 15.24
N LEU A 122 11.83 -19.19 14.73
CA LEU A 122 12.87 -19.48 13.74
C LEU A 122 12.65 -18.72 12.42
N GLN A 123 11.41 -18.58 11.96
CA GLN A 123 11.08 -17.75 10.79
C GLN A 123 11.42 -16.27 11.02
N TYR A 124 11.15 -15.76 12.22
CA TYR A 124 11.54 -14.41 12.62
C TYR A 124 13.06 -14.25 12.65
N ASP A 125 13.78 -15.21 13.23
CA ASP A 125 15.24 -15.18 13.33
C ASP A 125 15.90 -15.21 11.94
N ILE A 126 15.39 -16.05 11.02
CA ILE A 126 15.83 -16.08 9.62
C ILE A 126 15.62 -14.72 8.97
N THR A 127 14.43 -14.10 9.14
CA THR A 127 14.14 -12.78 8.57
C THR A 127 15.09 -11.71 9.12
N LYS A 128 15.34 -11.74 10.43
CA LYS A 128 16.24 -10.82 11.12
C LYS A 128 17.67 -10.94 10.63
N VAL A 129 18.21 -12.16 10.57
CA VAL A 129 19.57 -12.43 10.08
C VAL A 129 19.71 -12.08 8.60
N SER A 130 18.70 -12.42 7.78
CA SER A 130 18.67 -12.07 6.36
C SER A 130 18.76 -10.56 6.14
N LYS A 131 18.03 -9.76 6.94
CA LYS A 131 18.13 -8.31 6.87
C LYS A 131 19.49 -7.79 7.35
N ALA A 132 19.99 -8.27 8.49
CA ALA A 132 21.31 -7.88 8.98
C ALA A 132 22.42 -8.18 7.96
N HIS A 133 22.34 -9.33 7.29
CA HIS A 133 23.23 -9.70 6.19
C HIS A 133 23.16 -8.72 5.02
N ASN A 134 21.95 -8.38 4.56
CA ASN A 134 21.75 -7.42 3.48
C ASN A 134 22.25 -6.00 3.85
N ASP A 135 22.03 -5.57 5.10
CA ASP A 135 22.49 -4.28 5.60
C ASP A 135 24.01 -4.23 5.70
N LEU A 136 24.67 -5.32 6.14
CA LEU A 136 26.11 -5.44 6.17
C LEU A 136 26.73 -5.33 4.77
N ILE A 137 26.14 -6.00 3.77
CA ILE A 137 26.61 -5.89 2.37
C ILE A 137 26.65 -4.42 1.95
N ARG A 138 25.56 -3.67 2.17
CA ARG A 138 25.48 -2.24 1.80
C ARG A 138 26.52 -1.39 2.51
N VAL A 139 26.73 -1.63 3.81
CA VAL A 139 27.73 -0.89 4.59
C VAL A 139 29.15 -1.16 4.07
N TYR A 140 29.47 -2.42 3.74
CA TYR A 140 30.76 -2.77 3.17
C TYR A 140 30.96 -2.18 1.77
N GLU A 141 29.96 -2.25 0.90
CA GLU A 141 30.01 -1.63 -0.43
C GLU A 141 30.27 -0.13 -0.33
N ALA A 142 29.53 0.59 0.53
CA ALA A 142 29.74 2.02 0.75
C ALA A 142 31.14 2.34 1.30
N LYS A 143 31.66 1.50 2.20
CA LYS A 143 33.00 1.72 2.78
C LYS A 143 34.12 1.43 1.78
N LEU A 144 33.95 0.43 0.92
CA LEU A 144 34.91 0.11 -0.14
C LEU A 144 34.94 1.19 -1.21
N GLU A 145 33.77 1.73 -1.56
CA GLU A 145 33.65 2.88 -2.46
C GLU A 145 34.40 4.11 -1.91
N GLU A 146 34.31 4.36 -0.60
CA GLU A 146 35.08 5.43 0.08
C GLU A 146 36.61 5.26 -0.06
N PHE A 147 37.10 4.01 -0.12
CA PHE A 147 38.51 3.69 -0.37
C PHE A 147 38.87 3.61 -1.85
N GLY A 148 37.95 3.93 -2.75
CA GLY A 148 38.16 3.90 -4.20
C GLY A 148 38.10 2.51 -4.82
N ILE A 149 37.48 1.54 -4.14
CA ILE A 149 37.27 0.18 -4.64
C ILE A 149 35.79 0.03 -5.00
N PRO A 150 35.40 0.21 -6.28
CA PRO A 150 34.03 0.07 -6.71
C PRO A 150 33.58 -1.40 -6.68
N ALA A 151 32.27 -1.63 -6.51
CA ALA A 151 31.69 -2.96 -6.34
C ALA A 151 32.00 -3.91 -7.52
N GLU A 152 32.24 -3.37 -8.72
CA GLU A 152 32.63 -4.11 -9.93
C GLU A 152 34.02 -4.72 -9.83
N GLU A 153 34.93 -4.13 -9.05
CA GLU A 153 36.31 -4.57 -8.89
C GLU A 153 36.47 -5.69 -7.83
N MET A 154 35.40 -6.01 -7.10
CA MET A 154 35.40 -7.02 -6.04
C MET A 154 35.56 -8.46 -6.55
N GLY A 155 35.32 -8.72 -7.83
CA GLY A 155 35.46 -10.06 -8.44
C GLY A 155 34.38 -11.07 -8.02
N PHE A 156 33.44 -10.69 -7.16
CA PHE A 156 32.25 -11.47 -6.80
C PHE A 156 31.04 -10.54 -6.62
N ARG A 157 29.84 -11.09 -6.79
CA ARG A 157 28.58 -10.37 -6.51
C ARG A 157 27.97 -10.90 -5.21
N PRO A 158 27.79 -10.06 -4.18
CA PRO A 158 27.18 -10.51 -2.94
C PRO A 158 25.73 -10.94 -3.17
N LEU A 159 25.34 -12.06 -2.55
CA LEU A 159 23.97 -12.56 -2.64
C LEU A 159 23.09 -11.81 -1.63
N PHE A 160 22.10 -11.08 -2.15
CA PHE A 160 21.04 -10.51 -1.34
C PHE A 160 19.96 -11.55 -1.07
N THR A 161 19.61 -11.69 0.20
CA THR A 161 18.52 -12.56 0.62
C THR A 161 17.17 -11.84 0.40
N HIS A 162 16.15 -12.59 -0.03
CA HIS A 162 14.80 -12.05 -0.14
C HIS A 162 14.24 -11.77 1.27
N THR A 163 14.19 -10.51 1.66
CA THR A 163 13.64 -10.05 2.94
C THR A 163 12.31 -9.32 2.74
N THR A 164 11.35 -9.51 3.66
CA THR A 164 10.15 -8.68 3.71
C THR A 164 10.50 -7.26 4.16
N ALA A 165 9.79 -6.25 3.65
CA ALA A 165 10.05 -4.83 3.90
C ALA A 165 9.63 -4.33 5.32
N GLY A 166 9.53 -5.24 6.30
CA GLY A 166 9.21 -4.89 7.68
C GLY A 166 10.45 -4.34 8.42
N PRO A 167 10.30 -3.36 9.32
CA PRO A 167 11.42 -2.82 10.07
C PRO A 167 11.96 -3.86 11.07
N ALA A 168 13.06 -4.55 10.76
CA ALA A 168 13.89 -5.14 11.81
C ALA A 168 14.55 -4.00 12.57
N GLY A 169 14.19 -3.86 13.85
CA GLY A 169 14.69 -2.83 14.77
C GLY A 169 16.18 -2.97 15.06
N LEU A 170 17.02 -2.59 14.10
CA LEU A 170 18.38 -2.16 14.35
C LEU A 170 18.29 -0.70 14.81
N VAL A 171 18.02 -0.52 16.11
CA VAL A 171 18.24 0.78 16.75
C VAL A 171 19.75 0.94 16.83
N VAL A 172 20.28 1.87 16.04
CA VAL A 172 21.67 2.33 16.14
C VAL A 172 21.83 2.89 17.56
N GLY A 173 22.66 2.24 18.37
CA GLY A 173 23.08 2.78 19.66
C GLY A 173 23.73 4.14 19.44
N ALA A 174 23.27 5.12 20.20
CA ALA A 174 23.94 6.40 20.38
C ALA A 174 25.28 6.24 21.10
#